data_AF-A0A255ZTQ3-F1
#
_entry.id   AF-A0A255ZTQ3-F1
#
_cell.length_a   1.000
_cell.length_b   1.000
_cell.length_c   1.000
_cell.angle_alpha   90.00
_cell.angle_beta   90.00
_cell.angle_gamma   90.00
#
_symmetry.space_group_name_H-M   'P 1'
#
loop_
_entity.id
_entity.type
_entity.pdbx_description
1 polymer ?
#
loop_
_entity_poly.entity_id
_entity_poly.type
_entity_poly.pdbx_seq_one_letter_code
_entity_poly.pdbx_strand_id
1 'polypeptide(L)'
;MPRFRKIAFVCAVAGVVFSTINCHAQEAQKTLFQVQTGFLGMWVGAEFPVTKNFILRAEAGLDAGFFGGISNDDNGFVLAPVFTTEPRYYYNFGKRTEKGKQTRNILETFLESKARFIPIGF
;
A
#
# COMPACT_ATOMS: atom_id res chain seq x y z
N MET A 1 -14.23 2.97 39.84
CA MET A 1 -14.53 2.47 38.47
C MET A 1 -13.58 3.02 37.37
N PRO A 2 -12.23 2.92 37.46
CA PRO A 2 -11.34 3.43 36.39
C PRO A 2 -10.88 2.36 35.36
N ARG A 3 -11.01 1.06 35.66
CA ARG A 3 -10.50 -0.02 34.80
C ARG A 3 -11.37 -0.26 33.54
N PHE A 4 -12.68 -0.09 33.67
CA PHE A 4 -13.64 -0.28 32.57
C PHE A 4 -13.52 0.81 31.48
N ARG A 5 -13.25 2.07 31.87
CA ARG A 5 -12.99 3.18 30.93
C ARG A 5 -11.72 2.96 30.11
N LYS A 6 -10.68 2.37 30.70
CA LYS A 6 -9.43 2.04 30.00
C LYS A 6 -9.62 0.89 29.02
N ILE A 7 -10.37 -0.15 29.40
CA ILE A 7 -10.70 -1.28 28.51
C ILE A 7 -11.59 -0.82 27.34
N ALA A 8 -12.62 0.00 27.60
CA ALA A 8 -13.46 0.57 26.55
C ALA A 8 -12.66 1.46 25.59
N PHE A 9 -11.69 2.21 26.08
CA PHE A 9 -10.80 3.03 25.25
C PHE A 9 -9.86 2.17 24.39
N VAL A 10 -9.30 1.09 24.95
CA VAL A 10 -8.48 0.12 24.20
C VAL A 10 -9.30 -0.60 23.13
N CYS A 11 -10.54 -0.99 23.44
CA CYS A 11 -11.47 -1.57 22.45
C CYS A 11 -11.89 -0.56 21.36
N ALA A 12 -12.02 0.74 21.70
CA ALA A 12 -12.33 1.78 20.72
C ALA A 12 -11.15 2.06 19.77
N VAL A 13 -9.91 2.02 20.27
CA VAL A 13 -8.70 2.15 19.45
C VAL A 13 -8.48 0.91 18.57
N ALA A 14 -8.80 -0.29 19.07
CA ALA A 14 -8.78 -1.52 18.28
C ALA A 14 -9.90 -1.59 17.22
N GLY A 15 -10.94 -0.75 17.34
CA GLY A 15 -12.08 -0.69 16.43
C GLY A 15 -11.89 0.18 15.19
N VAL A 16 -10.74 0.84 15.01
CA VAL A 16 -10.45 1.57 13.76
C VAL A 16 -10.09 0.56 12.69
N VAL A 17 -11.14 0.03 12.06
CA VAL A 17 -11.08 -0.76 10.84
C VAL A 17 -10.33 0.06 9.80
N PHE A 18 -9.18 -0.46 9.35
CA PHE A 18 -8.45 0.04 8.18
C PHE A 18 -9.35 -0.10 6.95
N SER A 19 -10.12 0.92 6.62
CA SER A 19 -10.89 0.96 5.38
C SER A 19 -9.96 1.37 4.24
N THR A 20 -9.46 0.39 3.49
CA THR A 20 -8.86 0.65 2.17
C THR A 20 -10.01 0.90 1.19
N ILE A 21 -10.12 2.14 0.69
CA ILE A 21 -11.10 2.45 -0.35
C ILE A 21 -10.51 1.95 -1.67
N ASN A 22 -10.84 0.71 -2.05
CA ASN A 22 -10.48 0.18 -3.36
C ASN A 22 -11.64 0.41 -4.34
N CYS A 23 -11.61 1.54 -5.05
CA CYS A 23 -12.57 1.83 -6.12
C CYS A 23 -12.17 1.04 -7.38
N HIS A 24 -12.79 -0.12 -7.60
CA HIS A 24 -12.58 -0.92 -8.82
C HIS A 24 -13.60 -0.52 -9.89
N ALA A 25 -13.19 0.35 -10.82
CA ALA A 25 -13.94 0.59 -12.06
C ALA A 25 -13.32 -0.23 -13.20
N GLN A 26 -14.01 -1.31 -13.60
CA GLN A 26 -13.62 -2.19 -14.69
C GLN A 26 -14.12 -1.62 -16.04
N GLU A 27 -13.31 -1.75 -17.10
CA GLU A 27 -13.54 -1.43 -18.54
C GLU A 27 -12.76 -0.29 -19.21
N ALA A 28 -11.80 0.35 -18.56
CA ALA A 28 -10.74 1.08 -19.30
C ALA A 28 -9.44 1.05 -18.49
N GLN A 29 -8.29 1.21 -19.16
CA GLN A 29 -6.99 1.49 -18.52
C GLN A 29 -7.10 2.80 -17.74
N LYS A 30 -7.68 2.74 -16.54
CA LYS A 30 -7.89 3.89 -15.67
C LYS A 30 -6.87 3.84 -14.55
N THR A 31 -6.39 5.01 -14.19
CA THR A 31 -5.53 5.17 -13.02
C THR A 31 -6.32 4.85 -11.76
N LEU A 32 -5.80 3.94 -10.94
CA LEU A 32 -6.44 3.55 -9.67
C LEU A 32 -5.77 4.29 -8.53
N PHE A 33 -6.52 5.12 -7.82
CA PHE A 33 -6.03 5.80 -6.62
C PHE A 33 -6.28 4.93 -5.38
N GLN A 34 -5.27 4.83 -4.53
CA GLN A 34 -5.28 4.07 -3.29
C GLN A 34 -4.86 5.00 -2.15
N VAL A 35 -5.63 5.01 -1.08
CA VAL A 35 -5.25 5.67 0.17
C VAL A 35 -5.21 4.59 1.24
N GLN A 36 -4.07 4.47 1.90
CA GLN A 36 -3.83 3.51 2.97
C GLN A 36 -3.38 4.29 4.21
N THR A 37 -3.95 3.99 5.37
CA THR A 37 -3.54 4.58 6.63
C THR A 37 -3.38 3.48 7.64
N GLY A 38 -2.51 3.64 8.64
CA GLY A 38 -2.32 2.68 9.69
C GLY A 38 -1.57 3.17 10.91
N PHE A 39 -1.37 2.25 11.87
CA PHE A 39 -0.70 2.56 13.13
C PHE A 39 0.74 3.07 12.92
N LEU A 40 1.42 2.59 11.88
CA LEU A 40 2.79 2.94 11.57
C LEU A 40 2.92 3.87 10.36
N GLY A 41 1.85 4.57 9.96
CA GLY A 41 1.99 5.52 8.85
C GLY A 41 0.75 5.78 8.03
N MET A 42 0.92 6.62 7.02
CA MET A 42 -0.12 6.96 6.05
C MET A 42 0.51 7.00 4.66
N TRP A 43 -0.16 6.44 3.67
CA TRP A 43 0.30 6.31 2.30
C TRP A 43 -0.81 6.66 1.33
N VAL A 44 -0.44 7.38 0.27
CA VAL A 44 -1.28 7.65 -0.88
C VAL A 44 -0.55 7.14 -2.11
N GLY A 45 -1.24 6.38 -2.93
CA GLY A 45 -0.65 5.78 -4.12
C GLY A 45 -1.60 5.83 -5.31
N ALA A 46 -1.02 5.69 -6.48
CA ALA A 46 -1.74 5.57 -7.73
C ALA A 46 -1.10 4.47 -8.59
N GLU A 47 -1.95 3.66 -9.22
CA GLU A 47 -1.55 2.70 -10.24
C GLU A 47 -1.83 3.30 -11.61
N PHE A 48 -0.79 3.50 -12.39
CA PHE A 48 -0.82 4.08 -13.73
C PHE A 48 -0.67 2.96 -14.77
N PRO A 49 -1.74 2.58 -15.49
CA PRO A 49 -1.62 1.65 -16.60
C PRO A 49 -0.97 2.36 -17.79
N VAL A 50 0.31 2.05 -18.08
CA VAL A 50 1.04 2.64 -19.22
C VAL A 50 0.70 1.90 -20.51
N THR A 51 0.62 0.56 -20.44
CA THR A 51 0.30 -0.32 -21.58
C THR A 51 -0.62 -1.43 -21.09
N LYS A 52 -1.26 -2.18 -21.99
CA LYS A 52 -2.11 -3.34 -21.66
C LYS A 52 -1.40 -4.40 -20.78
N ASN A 53 -0.08 -4.39 -20.79
CA ASN A 53 0.77 -5.35 -20.10
C ASN A 53 1.71 -4.69 -19.09
N PHE A 54 1.66 -3.37 -18.91
CA PHE A 54 2.58 -2.66 -18.03
C PHE A 54 1.83 -1.64 -17.17
N ILE A 55 1.96 -1.80 -15.86
CA ILE A 55 1.36 -0.92 -14.85
C ILE A 55 2.49 -0.40 -13.98
N LEU A 56 2.50 0.91 -13.73
CA LEU A 56 3.42 1.54 -12.80
C LEU A 56 2.63 1.94 -11.55
N ARG A 57 2.95 1.38 -10.40
CA ARG A 57 2.43 1.85 -9.12
C ARG A 57 3.42 2.80 -8.49
N ALA A 58 2.94 3.96 -8.05
CA ALA A 58 3.72 4.90 -7.28
C ALA A 58 2.97 5.23 -5.99
N GLU A 59 3.68 5.26 -4.88
CA GLU A 59 3.14 5.49 -3.54
C GLU A 59 4.04 6.46 -2.79
N ALA A 60 3.43 7.41 -2.11
CA ALA A 60 4.10 8.35 -1.23
C ALA A 60 3.44 8.30 0.14
N GLY A 61 4.22 8.31 1.21
CA GLY A 61 3.68 8.21 2.55
C GLY A 61 4.62 8.68 3.63
N LEU A 62 4.16 8.55 4.86
CA LEU A 62 4.91 8.77 6.08
C LEU A 62 4.95 7.45 6.85
N ASP A 63 6.14 6.91 7.08
CA ASP A 63 6.35 5.75 7.93
C ASP A 63 6.75 6.22 9.33
N ALA A 64 6.03 5.69 10.31
CA ALA A 64 6.33 5.89 11.72
C ALA A 64 7.22 4.75 12.23
N GLY A 65 8.34 5.10 12.85
CA GLY A 65 9.28 4.16 13.46
C GLY A 65 9.56 4.52 14.91
N PHE A 66 9.79 3.50 15.74
CA PHE A 66 10.36 3.67 17.07
C PHE A 66 11.84 3.27 17.00
N PHE A 67 12.70 4.07 17.61
CA PHE A 67 14.11 3.72 17.80
C PHE A 67 14.46 3.82 19.28
N GLY A 68 15.28 2.88 19.74
CA GLY A 68 15.67 2.73 21.14
C GLY A 68 16.48 1.45 21.32
N GLY A 69 17.48 1.49 22.20
CA GLY A 69 18.33 0.34 22.51
C GLY A 69 18.23 -0.03 23.98
N ILE A 70 18.56 -1.26 24.34
CA ILE A 70 18.53 -1.75 25.73
C ILE A 70 19.49 -0.94 26.65
N SER A 71 20.44 -0.21 26.07
CA SER A 71 21.53 0.49 26.77
C SER A 71 21.57 2.01 26.57
N ASN A 72 20.66 2.59 25.77
CA ASN A 72 20.60 4.03 25.51
C ASN A 72 19.25 4.57 26.03
N ASP A 73 19.28 5.60 26.87
CA ASP A 73 18.07 6.26 27.40
C ASP A 73 17.28 7.05 26.33
N ASP A 74 17.84 7.19 25.13
CA ASP A 74 17.19 7.88 24.01
C ASP A 74 16.25 6.93 23.26
N ASN A 75 15.05 6.76 23.82
CA ASN A 75 13.91 6.20 23.10
C ASN A 75 13.19 7.33 22.36
N GLY A 76 13.07 7.20 21.04
CA GLY A 76 12.47 8.21 20.19
C GLY A 76 11.47 7.65 19.19
N PHE A 77 10.68 8.57 18.64
CA PHE A 77 9.73 8.31 17.57
C PHE A 77 10.15 9.13 16.35
N VAL A 78 10.15 8.49 15.18
CA VAL A 78 10.46 9.13 13.91
C VAL A 78 9.30 8.98 12.95
N LEU A 79 8.98 10.05 12.24
CA LEU A 79 8.11 10.01 11.06
C LEU A 79 8.98 10.34 9.85
N ALA A 80 9.21 9.35 8.99
CA ALA A 80 10.04 9.50 7.81
C ALA A 80 9.16 9.48 6.56
N PRO A 81 9.32 10.44 5.63
CA PRO A 81 8.72 10.33 4.32
C PRO A 81 9.25 9.09 3.59
N VAL A 82 8.37 8.40 2.89
CA VAL A 82 8.71 7.26 2.04
C VAL A 82 8.10 7.45 0.67
N PHE A 83 8.88 7.12 -0.36
CA PHE A 83 8.42 7.03 -1.73
C PHE A 83 8.68 5.62 -2.23
N THR A 84 7.67 4.97 -2.77
CA THR A 84 7.76 3.61 -3.31
C THR A 84 7.30 3.63 -4.75
N THR A 85 8.07 2.99 -5.63
CA THR A 85 7.68 2.74 -7.02
C THR A 85 7.74 1.26 -7.32
N GLU A 86 6.68 0.76 -7.94
CA GLU A 86 6.43 -0.65 -8.21
C GLU A 86 5.96 -0.81 -9.67
N PRO A 87 6.88 -0.90 -10.64
CA PRO A 87 6.53 -1.35 -11.98
C PRO A 87 6.15 -2.84 -11.97
N ARG A 88 5.00 -3.15 -12.59
CA ARG A 88 4.47 -4.50 -12.80
C ARG A 88 4.30 -4.77 -14.29
N TYR A 89 4.94 -5.83 -14.77
CA TYR A 89 4.81 -6.29 -16.15
C TYR A 89 4.07 -7.62 -16.22
N TYR A 90 2.97 -7.63 -16.96
CA TYR A 90 2.10 -8.78 -17.18
C TYR A 90 2.47 -9.47 -18.49
N TYR A 91 3.06 -10.65 -18.39
CA TYR A 91 3.59 -11.37 -19.56
C TYR A 91 2.49 -11.91 -20.50
N ASN A 92 1.24 -12.08 -20.03
CA ASN A 92 0.29 -13.00 -20.68
C ASN A 92 -1.10 -12.45 -21.08
N PHE A 93 -1.26 -11.15 -21.35
CA PHE A 93 -2.56 -10.60 -21.83
C PHE A 93 -2.89 -10.91 -23.30
N GLY A 94 -1.91 -11.30 -24.13
CA GLY A 94 -2.08 -11.37 -25.59
C GLY A 94 -2.83 -12.60 -26.14
N LYS A 95 -2.72 -13.78 -25.51
CA LYS A 95 -3.19 -15.04 -26.12
C LYS A 95 -4.57 -15.53 -25.65
N ARG A 96 -5.28 -14.78 -24.80
CA ARG A 96 -6.61 -15.14 -24.28
C ARG A 96 -7.75 -14.25 -24.80
N THR A 97 -7.46 -13.01 -25.20
CA THR A 97 -8.43 -12.07 -25.77
C THR A 97 -8.88 -12.48 -27.18
N GLU A 98 -7.99 -13.08 -27.98
CA GLU A 98 -8.32 -13.60 -29.32
C GLU A 98 -9.22 -14.86 -29.32
N LYS A 99 -9.46 -15.50 -28.17
CA LYS A 99 -10.22 -16.76 -28.07
C LYS A 99 -11.57 -16.64 -27.36
N GLY A 100 -12.03 -15.42 -27.07
CA GLY A 100 -13.39 -15.18 -26.53
C GLY A 100 -13.68 -15.84 -25.17
N LYS A 101 -12.65 -16.20 -24.40
CA LYS A 101 -12.84 -16.84 -23.08
C LYS A 101 -12.89 -15.78 -21.99
N GLN A 102 -13.82 -15.93 -21.05
CA GLN A 102 -13.97 -15.03 -19.91
C GLN A 102 -12.65 -14.95 -19.12
N THR A 103 -12.07 -13.75 -19.04
CA THR A 103 -10.90 -13.37 -18.23
C THR A 103 -11.24 -13.30 -16.73
N ARG A 104 -12.20 -14.09 -16.25
CA ARG A 104 -12.75 -13.94 -14.89
C ARG A 104 -11.95 -14.70 -13.84
N ASN A 105 -10.99 -15.56 -14.21
CA ASN A 105 -10.25 -16.31 -13.21
C ASN A 105 -8.94 -16.92 -13.78
N ILE A 106 -7.90 -16.91 -12.93
CA ILE A 106 -6.69 -17.76 -12.92
C ILE A 106 -5.38 -17.10 -13.39
N LEU A 107 -4.56 -16.75 -12.37
CA LEU A 107 -3.09 -16.73 -12.34
C LEU A 107 -2.43 -15.94 -13.47
N GLU A 108 -2.56 -14.62 -13.43
CA GLU A 108 -1.67 -13.75 -14.20
C GLU A 108 -0.31 -13.73 -13.52
N THR A 109 0.65 -14.47 -14.07
CA THR A 109 2.05 -14.35 -13.68
C THR A 109 2.56 -12.99 -14.15
N PHE A 110 2.95 -12.14 -13.21
CA PHE A 110 3.55 -10.84 -13.47
C PHE A 110 4.96 -10.80 -12.87
N LEU A 111 5.81 -9.98 -13.47
CA LEU A 111 7.09 -9.59 -12.91
C LEU A 111 6.90 -8.24 -12.21
N GLU A 112 7.24 -8.17 -10.94
CA GLU A 112 7.20 -6.95 -10.14
C GLU A 112 8.59 -6.63 -9.61
N SER A 113 8.97 -5.37 -9.69
CA SER A 113 10.12 -4.85 -8.95
C SER A 113 9.67 -3.70 -8.07
N LYS A 114 10.14 -3.68 -6.82
CA LYS A 114 9.78 -2.67 -5.83
C LYS A 114 11.03 -1.86 -5.47
N ALA A 115 10.99 -0.57 -5.75
CA ALA A 115 12.00 0.38 -5.29
C ALA A 115 11.40 1.25 -4.19
N ARG A 116 12.09 1.34 -3.05
CA ARG A 116 11.66 2.13 -1.90
C ARG A 116 12.76 3.11 -1.53
N PHE A 117 12.40 4.39 -1.47
CA PHE A 117 13.29 5.49 -1.16
C PHE A 117 12.79 6.24 0.07
N ILE A 118 13.70 6.46 1.03
CA ILE A 118 13.44 7.22 2.24
C ILE A 118 14.46 8.36 2.25
N PRO A 119 14.06 9.60 1.95
CA PRO A 119 14.96 10.74 2.05
C PRO A 119 15.15 11.11 3.52
N ILE A 120 16.05 10.41 4.20
CA ILE A 120 16.57 10.83 5.50
C ILE A 120 17.70 11.84 5.27
N GLY A 121 17.44 13.11 5.61
CA GLY A 121 18.49 14.08 5.90
C GLY A 121 18.92 13.86 7.35
N PHE A 122 20.21 13.63 7.56
CA PHE A 122 20.84 13.57 8.90
C PHE A 122 20.80 14.92 9.60
#